data_AF-A0A2E9JDM7-F1
#
_entry.id   AF-A0A2E9JDM7-F1
#
_cell.length_a   1.000
_cell.length_b   1.000
_cell.length_c   1.000
_cell.angle_alpha   90.00
_cell.angle_beta   90.00
_cell.angle_gamma   90.00
#
_symmetry.space_group_name_H-M   'P 1'
#
loop_
_entity.id
_entity.type
_entity.pdbx_description
1 polymer ?
#
loop_
_entity_poly.entity_id
_entity_poly.type
_entity_poly.pdbx_seq_one_letter_code
_entity_poly.pdbx_strand_id
1 'polypeptide(L)'
;MSTGEIAAGYAKAPFLTPGLDLWVRQLTVIFRIEFGKAMFSRRALSSYALALLPVLIFATAAFESIDQAESVFNSIENARQIFGYIFSTLILGAVVFLGSAAIFTTLFRGEILDRSFHYYLLTPVRREVLVTAKYLAGLASAFILFGLCTVICFVLLYLPYGMG
;
A
#
# COMPACT_ATOMS: atom_id res chain seq x y z
N MET A 1 59.11 13.04 -18.70
CA MET A 1 58.12 13.00 -17.61
C MET A 1 56.86 12.35 -18.15
N SER A 2 56.56 11.14 -17.69
CA SER A 2 55.42 10.32 -18.13
C SER A 2 54.19 10.69 -17.29
N THR A 3 53.21 11.35 -17.90
CA THR A 3 51.98 11.83 -17.23
C THR A 3 50.82 10.82 -17.34
N GLY A 4 51.12 9.55 -17.65
CA GLY A 4 50.11 8.55 -18.01
C GLY A 4 49.60 7.64 -16.87
N GLU A 5 50.28 7.58 -15.73
CA GLU A 5 50.02 6.52 -14.73
C GLU A 5 49.14 6.96 -13.53
N ILE A 6 48.83 8.25 -13.37
CA ILE A 6 48.20 8.76 -12.14
C ILE A 6 46.66 8.60 -12.13
N ALA A 7 46.02 8.31 -13.28
CA ALA A 7 44.55 8.30 -13.38
C ALA A 7 43.87 6.94 -13.10
N ALA A 8 44.60 5.82 -13.05
CA ALA A 8 43.99 4.49 -13.00
C ALA A 8 43.64 3.97 -11.58
N GLY A 9 44.08 4.67 -10.52
CA GLY A 9 43.97 4.18 -9.13
C GLY A 9 42.61 4.42 -8.44
N TYR A 10 41.74 5.25 -8.99
CA TYR A 10 40.53 5.71 -8.28
C TYR A 10 39.23 5.01 -8.70
N ALA A 11 39.25 4.18 -9.74
CA ALA A 11 38.08 3.46 -10.22
C ALA A 11 38.05 2.01 -9.70
N LYS A 12 38.25 1.79 -8.39
CA LYS A 12 37.75 0.55 -7.78
C LYS A 12 36.23 0.67 -7.72
N ALA A 13 35.56 0.27 -8.80
CA ALA A 13 34.15 -0.05 -8.73
C ALA A 13 33.97 -0.98 -7.51
N PRO A 14 33.04 -0.67 -6.59
CA PRO A 14 32.83 -1.52 -5.42
C PRO A 14 32.61 -2.94 -5.91
N PHE A 15 33.48 -3.86 -5.48
CA PHE A 15 33.37 -5.26 -5.83
C PHE A 15 32.11 -5.79 -5.14
N LEU A 16 31.00 -5.69 -5.85
CA LEU A 16 29.71 -6.19 -5.46
C LEU A 16 29.81 -7.71 -5.50
N THR A 17 30.14 -8.33 -4.35
CA THR A 17 30.17 -9.78 -4.21
C THR A 17 28.79 -10.33 -4.58
N PRO A 18 28.65 -11.09 -5.69
CA PRO A 18 27.39 -11.66 -6.07
C PRO A 18 26.90 -12.59 -4.96
N GLY A 19 25.71 -12.31 -4.40
CA GLY A 19 25.19 -13.04 -3.24
C GLY A 19 23.88 -12.45 -2.70
N LEU A 20 23.38 -13.07 -1.62
CA LEU A 20 22.11 -12.71 -0.99
C LEU A 20 22.09 -11.27 -0.43
N ASP A 21 23.21 -10.79 0.13
CA ASP A 21 23.29 -9.44 0.71
C ASP A 21 23.04 -8.34 -0.34
N LEU A 22 23.62 -8.55 -1.54
CA LEU A 22 23.42 -7.67 -2.69
C LEU A 22 21.97 -7.66 -3.16
N TRP A 23 21.36 -8.84 -3.21
CA TRP A 23 19.96 -9.03 -3.59
C TRP A 23 19.01 -8.34 -2.59
N VAL A 24 19.23 -8.51 -1.29
CA VAL A 24 18.44 -7.87 -0.22
C VAL A 24 18.61 -6.34 -0.25
N ARG A 25 19.82 -5.83 -0.44
CA ARG A 25 20.07 -4.38 -0.58
C ARG A 25 19.34 -3.79 -1.78
N GLN A 26 19.42 -4.44 -2.94
CA GLN A 26 18.70 -3.99 -4.14
C GLN A 26 17.18 -4.05 -3.92
N LEU A 27 16.68 -5.15 -3.36
CA LEU A 27 15.26 -5.32 -3.08
C LEU A 27 14.72 -4.24 -2.14
N THR A 28 15.41 -3.98 -1.02
CA THR A 28 14.96 -3.00 -0.01
C THR A 28 14.97 -1.58 -0.56
N VAL A 29 16.00 -1.21 -1.33
CA VAL A 29 16.08 0.11 -1.98
C VAL A 29 14.94 0.30 -2.98
N ILE A 30 14.72 -0.68 -3.86
CA ILE A 30 13.66 -0.63 -4.88
C ILE A 30 12.29 -0.63 -4.20
N PHE A 31 12.08 -1.51 -3.22
CA PHE A 31 10.86 -1.60 -2.44
C PHE A 31 10.49 -0.25 -1.82
N ARG A 32 11.44 0.44 -1.17
CA ARG A 32 11.17 1.74 -0.52
C ARG A 32 10.71 2.79 -1.54
N ILE A 33 11.31 2.80 -2.73
CA ILE A 33 10.95 3.73 -3.81
C ILE A 33 9.54 3.41 -4.33
N GLU A 34 9.27 2.14 -4.65
CA GLU A 34 7.98 1.72 -5.17
C GLU A 34 6.85 1.86 -4.15
N PHE A 35 7.14 1.60 -2.87
CA PHE A 35 6.20 1.81 -1.77
C PHE A 35 5.84 3.29 -1.62
N GLY A 36 6.83 4.19 -1.72
CA GLY A 36 6.58 5.64 -1.72
C GLY A 36 5.66 6.07 -2.88
N LYS A 37 5.85 5.51 -4.07
CA LYS A 37 4.96 5.76 -5.22
C LYS A 37 3.56 5.20 -5.00
N ALA A 38 3.45 4.01 -4.42
CA ALA A 38 2.17 3.35 -4.15
C ALA A 38 1.32 4.12 -3.13
N MET A 39 1.94 4.72 -2.11
CA MET A 39 1.23 5.44 -1.04
C MET A 39 1.05 6.94 -1.31
N PHE A 40 2.02 7.63 -1.90
CA PHE A 40 2.03 9.10 -1.96
C PHE A 40 1.85 9.70 -3.36
N SER A 41 1.64 8.88 -4.39
CA SER A 41 1.36 9.37 -5.74
C SER A 41 -0.09 9.80 -5.90
N ARG A 42 -0.34 10.79 -6.78
CA ARG A 42 -1.71 11.10 -7.28
C ARG A 42 -2.42 9.88 -7.87
N ARG A 43 -1.67 8.86 -8.29
CA ARG A 43 -2.23 7.61 -8.83
C ARG A 43 -2.86 6.72 -7.74
N ALA A 44 -2.52 6.92 -6.46
CA ALA A 44 -3.09 6.19 -5.32
C ALA A 44 -4.49 6.68 -4.93
N LEU A 45 -5.01 7.73 -5.57
CA LEU A 45 -6.31 8.32 -5.23
C LEU A 45 -7.47 7.32 -5.35
N SER A 46 -7.42 6.38 -6.30
CA SER A 46 -8.46 5.37 -6.47
C SER A 46 -8.54 4.41 -5.28
N SER A 47 -7.40 3.96 -4.75
CA SER A 47 -7.37 3.09 -3.58
C SER A 47 -7.78 3.82 -2.30
N TYR A 48 -7.41 5.09 -2.16
CA TYR A 48 -7.88 5.92 -1.04
C TYR A 48 -9.38 6.18 -1.10
N ALA A 49 -9.92 6.47 -2.29
CA ALA A 49 -11.36 6.67 -2.46
C ALA A 49 -12.17 5.42 -2.08
N LEU A 50 -11.69 4.23 -2.47
CA LEU A 50 -12.32 2.96 -2.08
C LEU A 50 -12.26 2.72 -0.58
N ALA A 51 -11.11 2.96 0.05
CA ALA A 51 -10.96 2.76 1.50
C ALA A 51 -11.72 3.78 2.35
N LEU A 52 -11.98 4.97 1.83
CA LEU A 52 -12.82 5.97 2.50
C LEU A 52 -14.29 5.57 2.55
N LEU A 53 -14.77 4.78 1.60
CA LEU A 53 -16.19 4.42 1.49
C LEU A 53 -16.75 3.76 2.77
N PRO A 54 -16.18 2.66 3.30
CA PRO A 54 -16.67 2.07 4.56
C PRO A 54 -16.44 3.01 5.75
N VAL A 55 -15.34 3.78 5.77
CA VAL A 55 -15.06 4.73 6.86
C VAL A 55 -16.15 5.79 6.95
N LEU A 56 -16.61 6.33 5.81
CA LEU A 56 -17.68 7.31 5.77
C LEU A 56 -19.00 6.73 6.28
N ILE A 57 -19.34 5.49 5.91
CA ILE A 57 -20.55 4.80 6.38
C ILE A 57 -20.53 4.66 7.92
N PHE A 58 -19.41 4.21 8.49
CA PHE A 58 -19.30 4.08 9.94
C PHE A 58 -19.21 5.43 10.65
N ALA A 59 -18.62 6.45 10.02
CA ALA A 59 -18.57 7.79 10.59
C ALA A 59 -19.97 8.40 10.70
N THR A 60 -20.78 8.36 9.63
CA THR A 60 -22.15 8.89 9.66
C THR A 60 -23.00 8.14 10.70
N ALA A 61 -22.87 6.81 10.75
CA ALA A 61 -23.52 5.98 11.76
C ALA A 61 -23.13 6.37 13.19
N ALA A 62 -21.84 6.61 13.45
CA ALA A 62 -21.35 7.01 14.76
C ALA A 62 -21.88 8.40 15.18
N PHE A 63 -21.93 9.37 14.26
CA PHE A 63 -22.48 10.70 14.56
C PHE A 63 -23.99 10.67 14.85
N GLU A 64 -24.78 9.90 14.11
CA GLU A 64 -26.21 9.75 14.38
C GLU A 64 -26.48 9.10 15.75
N SER A 65 -25.65 8.13 16.15
CA SER A 65 -25.79 7.44 17.44
C SER A 65 -25.49 8.32 18.66
N ILE A 66 -24.79 9.45 18.49
CA ILE A 66 -24.54 10.41 19.57
C ILE A 66 -25.78 11.30 19.83
N ASP A 67 -26.59 11.58 18.79
CA ASP A 67 -27.66 12.59 18.84
C ASP A 67 -29.06 11.97 19.08
N GLN A 68 -29.27 10.68 18.77
CA GLN A 68 -30.57 10.01 18.87
C GLN A 68 -30.58 8.86 19.89
N ALA A 69 -31.63 8.81 20.72
CA ALA A 69 -31.86 7.76 21.73
C ALA A 69 -32.26 6.37 21.15
N GLU A 70 -32.59 6.31 19.85
CA GLU A 70 -32.95 5.09 19.12
C GLU A 70 -31.92 4.86 17.99
N SER A 71 -30.69 4.50 18.35
CA SER A 71 -29.65 4.22 17.36
C SER A 71 -29.84 2.84 16.71
N VAL A 72 -29.52 2.68 15.43
CA VAL A 72 -29.49 1.35 14.77
C VAL A 72 -28.54 0.38 15.52
N PHE A 73 -27.63 0.92 16.31
CA PHE A 73 -26.64 0.24 17.14
C PHE A 73 -27.06 0.20 18.63
N ASN A 74 -28.35 0.05 18.95
CA ASN A 74 -28.81 -0.01 20.35
C ASN A 74 -28.25 -1.20 21.16
N SER A 75 -27.76 -2.26 20.50
CA SER A 75 -27.13 -3.40 21.18
C SER A 75 -25.79 -3.78 20.52
N ILE A 76 -24.85 -4.23 21.35
CA ILE A 76 -23.53 -4.69 20.90
C ILE A 76 -23.67 -5.86 19.92
N GLU A 77 -24.65 -6.75 20.12
CA GLU A 77 -24.85 -7.88 19.20
C GLU A 77 -25.31 -7.43 17.81
N ASN A 78 -26.26 -6.48 17.74
CA ASN A 78 -26.73 -5.93 16.47
C ASN A 78 -25.59 -5.21 15.73
N ALA A 79 -24.77 -4.45 16.45
CA ALA A 79 -23.60 -3.77 15.89
C ALA A 79 -22.59 -4.75 15.30
N ARG A 80 -22.33 -5.85 16.01
CA ARG A 80 -21.41 -6.89 15.57
C ARG A 80 -21.93 -7.61 14.33
N GLN A 81 -23.23 -7.88 14.26
CA GLN A 81 -23.86 -8.50 13.11
C GLN A 81 -23.81 -7.59 11.87
N ILE A 82 -24.17 -6.31 12.02
CA ILE A 82 -24.11 -5.31 10.93
C ILE A 82 -22.66 -5.14 10.45
N PHE A 83 -21.71 -5.04 11.37
CA PHE A 83 -20.29 -4.97 11.03
C PHE A 83 -19.85 -6.20 10.24
N GLY A 84 -20.27 -7.41 10.63
CA GLY A 84 -19.97 -8.64 9.91
C GLY A 84 -20.46 -8.62 8.45
N TYR A 85 -21.68 -8.14 8.21
CA TYR A 85 -22.21 -7.99 6.86
C TYR A 85 -21.43 -6.95 6.04
N ILE A 86 -21.23 -5.74 6.58
CA ILE A 86 -20.47 -4.69 5.89
C ILE A 86 -19.02 -5.14 5.63
N PHE A 87 -18.39 -5.79 6.61
CA PHE A 87 -17.03 -6.28 6.48
C PHE A 87 -16.90 -7.34 5.39
N SER A 88 -17.82 -8.30 5.34
CA SER A 88 -17.80 -9.36 4.34
C SER A 88 -18.07 -8.82 2.92
N THR A 89 -19.18 -8.09 2.73
CA THR A 89 -19.63 -7.71 1.39
C THR A 89 -18.89 -6.48 0.86
N LEU A 90 -18.76 -5.44 1.68
CA LEU A 90 -18.18 -4.17 1.25
C LEU A 90 -16.66 -4.15 1.45
N ILE A 91 -16.16 -4.44 2.64
CA ILE A 91 -14.72 -4.31 2.93
C ILE A 91 -13.94 -5.39 2.19
N LEU A 92 -14.21 -6.67 2.43
CA LEU A 92 -13.51 -7.76 1.75
C LEU A 92 -13.89 -7.84 0.27
N GLY A 93 -15.19 -7.85 -0.03
CA GLY A 93 -15.70 -8.09 -1.38
C GLY A 93 -15.43 -6.95 -2.37
N ALA A 94 -15.57 -5.69 -1.96
CA ALA A 94 -15.40 -4.56 -2.87
C ALA A 94 -14.09 -3.80 -2.60
N VAL A 95 -13.85 -3.35 -1.37
CA VAL A 95 -12.73 -2.44 -1.06
C VAL A 95 -11.38 -3.13 -1.19
N VAL A 96 -11.20 -4.29 -0.56
CA VAL A 96 -9.93 -5.04 -0.61
C VAL A 96 -9.71 -5.58 -2.02
N PHE A 97 -10.74 -6.14 -2.66
CA PHE A 97 -10.62 -6.68 -4.01
C PHE A 97 -10.30 -5.60 -5.05
N LEU A 98 -11.18 -4.59 -5.21
CA LEU A 98 -11.00 -3.53 -6.19
C LEU A 98 -9.82 -2.62 -5.85
N GLY A 99 -9.59 -2.38 -4.55
CA GLY A 99 -8.48 -1.57 -4.09
C GLY A 99 -7.14 -2.24 -4.36
N SER A 100 -7.01 -3.55 -4.15
CA SER A 100 -5.80 -4.29 -4.53
C SER A 100 -5.58 -4.23 -6.05
N ALA A 101 -6.63 -4.47 -6.84
CA ALA A 101 -6.55 -4.34 -8.30
C ALA A 101 -6.11 -2.93 -8.74
N ALA A 102 -6.62 -1.88 -8.09
CA ALA A 102 -6.24 -0.50 -8.36
C ALA A 102 -4.78 -0.20 -8.01
N ILE A 103 -4.31 -0.64 -6.82
CA ILE A 103 -2.91 -0.48 -6.39
C ILE A 103 -1.98 -1.16 -7.40
N PHE A 104 -2.21 -2.44 -7.70
CA PHE A 104 -1.34 -3.18 -8.61
C PHE A 104 -1.40 -2.64 -10.05
N THR A 105 -2.60 -2.28 -10.54
CA THR A 105 -2.74 -1.72 -11.88
C THR A 105 -1.97 -0.41 -11.99
N THR A 106 -2.05 0.48 -11.01
CA THR A 106 -1.34 1.76 -11.07
C THR A 106 0.19 1.60 -10.96
N LEU A 107 0.65 0.62 -10.18
CA LEU A 107 2.07 0.29 -10.01
C LEU A 107 2.70 -0.25 -11.30
N PHE A 108 2.01 -1.15 -12.00
CA PHE A 108 2.51 -1.72 -13.25
C PHE A 108 2.25 -0.84 -14.47
N ARG A 109 1.04 -0.26 -14.59
CA ARG A 109 0.66 0.57 -15.73
C ARG A 109 1.50 1.84 -15.83
N GLY A 110 1.92 2.39 -14.69
CA GLY A 110 2.81 3.55 -14.65
C GLY A 110 4.12 3.33 -15.39
N GLU A 111 4.71 2.14 -15.27
CA GLU A 111 5.97 1.82 -15.94
C GLU A 111 5.81 1.34 -17.39
N ILE A 112 4.68 0.69 -17.70
CA ILE A 112 4.36 0.33 -19.08
C ILE A 112 4.14 1.62 -19.92
N LEU A 113 3.49 2.62 -19.33
CA LEU A 113 3.16 3.88 -20.00
C LEU A 113 4.39 4.79 -20.20
N ASP A 114 5.33 4.82 -19.24
CA ASP A 114 6.55 5.65 -19.32
C ASP A 114 7.67 5.02 -20.19
N ARG A 115 7.40 3.92 -20.92
CA ARG A 115 8.37 3.20 -21.77
C ARG A 115 9.65 2.76 -21.02
N SER A 116 9.63 2.77 -19.69
CA SER A 116 10.79 2.55 -18.82
C SER A 116 11.23 1.09 -18.81
N PHE A 117 10.40 0.15 -19.27
CA PHE A 117 10.80 -1.26 -19.46
C PHE A 117 12.03 -1.38 -20.35
N HIS A 118 12.14 -0.57 -21.41
CA HIS A 118 13.31 -0.64 -22.29
C HIS A 118 14.58 -0.21 -21.57
N TYR A 119 14.50 0.84 -20.73
CA TYR A 119 15.61 1.32 -19.93
C TYR A 119 15.96 0.37 -18.77
N TYR A 120 14.95 -0.28 -18.15
CA TYR A 120 15.17 -1.27 -17.09
C TYR A 120 15.85 -2.55 -17.58
N LEU A 121 15.64 -2.91 -18.85
CA LEU A 121 16.37 -3.99 -19.51
C LEU A 121 17.85 -3.65 -19.78
N LEU A 122 18.18 -2.36 -19.84
CA LEU A 122 19.54 -1.87 -20.07
C LEU A 122 20.29 -1.58 -18.76
N THR A 123 19.58 -1.33 -17.66
CA THR A 123 20.20 -1.26 -16.32
C THR A 123 20.58 -2.65 -15.80
N PRO A 124 21.73 -2.82 -15.13
CA PRO A 124 22.24 -4.12 -14.67
C PRO A 124 21.54 -4.61 -13.39
N VAL A 125 20.20 -4.68 -13.38
CA VAL A 125 19.40 -5.22 -12.26
C VAL A 125 18.62 -6.45 -12.73
N ARG A 126 18.64 -7.53 -11.94
CA ARG A 126 17.93 -8.78 -12.27
C ARG A 126 16.43 -8.54 -12.26
N ARG A 127 15.73 -9.00 -13.32
CA ARG A 127 14.28 -8.84 -13.49
C ARG A 127 13.47 -9.36 -12.30
N GLU A 128 13.92 -10.46 -11.71
CA GLU A 128 13.32 -11.08 -10.51
C GLU A 128 13.24 -10.11 -9.34
N VAL A 129 14.34 -9.42 -9.03
CA VAL A 129 14.42 -8.48 -7.89
C VAL A 129 13.38 -7.37 -8.03
N LEU A 130 13.22 -6.85 -9.25
CA LEU A 130 12.31 -5.76 -9.55
C LEU A 130 10.85 -6.18 -9.41
N VAL A 131 10.50 -7.37 -9.89
CA VAL A 131 9.15 -7.93 -9.74
C VAL A 131 8.83 -8.20 -8.27
N THR A 132 9.75 -8.82 -7.53
CA THR A 132 9.57 -9.11 -6.10
C THR A 132 9.42 -7.84 -5.28
N ALA A 133 10.27 -6.83 -5.52
CA ALA A 133 10.20 -5.55 -4.81
C ALA A 133 8.86 -4.83 -5.04
N LYS A 134 8.35 -4.83 -6.27
CA LYS A 134 7.04 -4.24 -6.60
C LYS A 134 5.88 -4.99 -5.96
N TYR A 135 5.91 -6.31 -6.02
CA TYR A 135 4.89 -7.12 -5.38
C TYR A 135 4.82 -6.83 -3.88
N LEU A 136 5.98 -6.81 -3.21
CA LEU A 136 6.08 -6.47 -1.79
C LEU A 136 5.60 -5.04 -1.51
N ALA A 137 5.96 -4.06 -2.35
CA ALA A 137 5.51 -2.68 -2.19
C ALA A 137 3.99 -2.54 -2.30
N GLY A 138 3.37 -3.19 -3.30
CA GLY A 138 1.92 -3.24 -3.43
C GLY A 138 1.23 -3.95 -2.27
N LEU A 139 1.78 -5.09 -1.83
CA LEU A 139 1.27 -5.85 -0.70
C LEU A 139 1.33 -5.05 0.62
N ALA A 140 2.47 -4.42 0.91
CA ALA A 140 2.64 -3.60 2.10
C ALA A 140 1.68 -2.40 2.09
N SER A 141 1.49 -1.77 0.92
CA SER A 141 0.56 -0.65 0.77
C SER A 141 -0.88 -1.10 1.01
N ALA A 142 -1.29 -2.24 0.43
CA ALA A 142 -2.61 -2.81 0.65
C ALA A 142 -2.84 -3.17 2.12
N PHE A 143 -1.86 -3.80 2.77
CA PHE A 143 -1.96 -4.18 4.18
C PHE A 143 -2.14 -2.95 5.09
N ILE A 144 -1.32 -1.90 4.89
CA ILE A 144 -1.41 -0.67 5.66
C ILE A 144 -2.75 0.04 5.40
N LEU A 145 -3.11 0.23 4.13
CA LEU A 145 -4.27 1.03 3.75
C LEU A 145 -5.59 0.36 4.15
N PHE A 146 -5.77 -0.93 3.86
CA PHE A 146 -6.99 -1.66 4.24
C PHE A 146 -7.01 -2.09 5.70
N GLY A 147 -5.83 -2.34 6.30
CA GLY A 147 -5.70 -2.58 7.73
C GLY A 147 -6.10 -1.34 8.53
N LEU A 148 -5.57 -0.17 8.19
CA LEU A 148 -5.96 1.11 8.83
C LEU A 148 -7.44 1.41 8.61
N CYS A 149 -7.96 1.21 7.39
CA CYS A 149 -9.38 1.35 7.10
C CYS A 149 -10.23 0.50 8.06
N THR A 150 -9.86 -0.77 8.25
CA THR A 150 -10.59 -1.70 9.12
C THR A 150 -10.50 -1.28 10.59
N VAL A 151 -9.33 -0.87 11.06
CA VAL A 151 -9.13 -0.38 12.43
C VAL A 151 -9.95 0.89 12.67
N ILE A 152 -9.98 1.83 11.73
CA ILE A 152 -10.78 3.06 11.83
C ILE A 152 -12.28 2.72 11.90
N CYS A 153 -12.78 1.84 11.00
CA CYS A 153 -14.17 1.40 11.04
C CYS A 153 -14.53 0.73 12.37
N PHE A 154 -13.63 -0.10 12.90
CA PHE A 154 -13.81 -0.76 14.19
C PHE A 154 -13.86 0.26 15.34
N VAL A 155 -12.93 1.22 15.39
CA VAL A 155 -12.94 2.28 16.40
C VAL A 155 -14.22 3.12 16.32
N LEU A 156 -14.65 3.51 15.12
CA LEU A 156 -15.89 4.27 14.93
C LEU A 156 -17.13 3.52 15.40
N LEU A 157 -17.18 2.20 15.21
CA LEU A 157 -18.28 1.35 15.68
C LEU A 157 -18.38 1.34 17.21
N TYR A 158 -17.26 1.32 17.92
CA TYR A 158 -17.22 1.20 19.38
C TYR A 158 -17.24 2.54 20.13
N LEU A 159 -16.97 3.64 19.44
CA LEU A 159 -16.92 4.98 20.02
C LEU A 159 -18.20 5.35 20.82
N PRO A 160 -19.42 5.04 20.37
CA PRO A 160 -20.64 5.33 21.14
C PRO A 160 -20.77 4.52 22.44
N TYR A 161 -20.27 3.28 22.46
CA TYR A 161 -20.38 2.40 23.65
C TYR A 161 -19.32 2.70 24.72
N GLY A 162 -18.20 3.33 24.35
CA GLY A 162 -17.12 3.66 25.28
C GLY A 162 -17.29 5.00 26.01
N MET A 163 -18.24 5.84 25.59
CA MET A 163 -18.53 7.15 26.20
C MET A 163 -19.70 7.14 27.20
N GLY A 164 -20.17 5.94 27.60
CA GLY A 164 -21.24 5.74 28.57
C GLY A 164 -20.75 5.30 29.94
#